data_AF-A0A059WU49-F1
#
_entry.id   AF-A0A059WU49-F1
#
_cell.length_a   1.000
_cell.length_b   1.000
_cell.length_c   1.000
_cell.angle_alpha   90.00
_cell.angle_beta   90.00
_cell.angle_gamma   90.00
#
_symmetry.space_group_name_H-M   'P 1'
#
loop_
_entity.id
_entity.type
_entity.pdbx_description
1 polymer ?
#
loop_
_entity_poly.entity_id
_entity_poly.type
_entity_poly.pdbx_seq_one_letter_code
_entity_poly.pdbx_strand_id
1 'polypeptide(L)'
;SQDERQWPPDHMREVRMREMAAAMRILGVTEHHWLQYHDGDCANASQRDASQAIADVIERCRVDTVITFGPDGLTGHPDHQTMSYWVDGAVQIATRSPLVLHIVQARETYERSLKAADAALNMFFMTAEPPLVDIGDCRVYFVLDHRSLIQKYRALEAMPSQYTNILSVYTPEKFARGFGVEALVDGQSSLAP
;
A
#
# COMPACT_ATOMS: atom_id res chain seq x y z
N SER A 1 -8.80 13.67 0.06
CA SER A 1 -9.85 14.70 0.14
C SER A 1 -11.00 14.28 -0.76
N GLN A 2 -12.24 14.30 -0.27
CA GLN A 2 -13.46 14.14 -1.09
C GLN A 2 -14.04 15.51 -1.47
N ASP A 3 -13.21 16.55 -1.52
CA ASP A 3 -13.64 17.88 -1.94
C ASP A 3 -13.89 17.90 -3.44
N GLU A 4 -15.12 17.55 -3.84
CA GLU A 4 -15.56 17.51 -5.24
C GLU A 4 -15.51 18.88 -5.92
N ARG A 5 -15.44 19.99 -5.16
CA ARG A 5 -15.28 21.34 -5.72
C ARG A 5 -13.85 21.59 -6.15
N GLN A 6 -12.89 21.08 -5.38
CA GLN A 6 -11.48 21.13 -5.71
C GLN A 6 -11.08 20.01 -6.69
N TRP A 7 -11.76 18.87 -6.63
CA TRP A 7 -11.39 17.62 -7.30
C TRP A 7 -12.61 16.96 -7.97
N PRO A 8 -13.07 17.46 -9.13
CA PRO A 8 -14.26 16.95 -9.80
C PRO A 8 -14.08 15.47 -10.22
N PRO A 9 -15.07 14.59 -9.96
CA PRO A 9 -14.97 13.14 -10.22
C PRO A 9 -14.52 12.77 -11.63
N ASP A 10 -15.02 13.48 -12.64
CA ASP A 10 -14.77 13.19 -14.06
C ASP A 10 -13.28 13.30 -14.46
N HIS A 11 -12.49 14.05 -13.70
CA HIS A 11 -11.05 14.23 -13.94
C HIS A 11 -10.17 13.53 -12.91
N MET A 12 -10.76 12.83 -11.93
CA MET A 12 -10.01 12.28 -10.80
C MET A 12 -8.98 11.24 -11.19
N ARG A 13 -9.30 10.41 -12.19
CA ARG A 13 -8.34 9.44 -12.73
C ARG A 13 -7.08 10.15 -13.24
N GLU A 14 -7.24 11.16 -14.08
CA GLU A 14 -6.12 11.90 -14.69
C GLU A 14 -5.33 12.71 -13.66
N VAL A 15 -6.01 13.27 -12.65
CA VAL A 15 -5.36 13.94 -11.52
C VAL A 15 -4.49 12.94 -10.75
N ARG A 16 -5.07 11.83 -10.28
CA ARG A 16 -4.35 10.83 -9.48
C ARG A 16 -3.23 10.15 -10.26
N MET A 17 -3.37 9.96 -11.57
CA MET A 17 -2.27 9.46 -12.42
C MET A 17 -1.08 10.44 -12.45
N ARG A 18 -1.33 11.75 -12.57
CA ARG A 18 -0.27 12.78 -12.53
C ARG A 18 0.38 12.89 -11.16
N GLU A 19 -0.43 12.87 -10.10
CA GLU A 19 0.03 12.86 -8.72
C GLU A 19 0.92 11.66 -8.41
N MET A 20 0.47 10.46 -8.79
CA MET A 20 1.25 9.22 -8.62
C MET A 20 2.56 9.27 -9.41
N ALA A 21 2.56 9.77 -10.65
CA ALA A 21 3.79 9.95 -11.43
C ALA A 21 4.75 10.96 -10.78
N ALA A 22 4.25 12.00 -10.12
CA ALA A 22 5.06 12.95 -9.38
C ALA A 22 5.68 12.31 -8.12
N ALA A 23 4.89 11.56 -7.36
CA ALA A 23 5.35 10.82 -6.18
C ALA A 23 6.43 9.78 -6.56
N MET A 24 6.20 8.98 -7.61
CA MET A 24 7.18 8.02 -8.13
C MET A 24 8.52 8.69 -8.47
N ARG A 25 8.50 9.85 -9.13
CA ARG A 25 9.72 10.61 -9.46
C ARG A 25 10.49 11.05 -8.22
N ILE A 26 9.79 11.46 -7.16
CA ILE A 26 10.41 11.83 -5.88
C ILE A 26 11.05 10.61 -5.22
N LEU A 27 10.38 9.45 -5.27
CA LEU A 27 10.88 8.19 -4.74
C LEU A 27 12.00 7.56 -5.59
N GLY A 28 12.21 8.03 -6.81
CA GLY A 28 13.19 7.47 -7.75
C GLY A 28 12.70 6.20 -8.48
N VAL A 29 11.39 5.95 -8.49
CA VAL A 29 10.78 4.86 -9.24
C VAL A 29 10.77 5.21 -10.73
N THR A 30 11.47 4.43 -11.54
CA THR A 30 11.65 4.67 -12.99
C THR A 30 10.83 3.73 -13.86
N GLU A 31 10.36 2.61 -13.31
CA GLU A 31 9.55 1.60 -13.99
C GLU A 31 8.26 1.37 -13.21
N HIS A 32 7.13 1.33 -13.91
CA HIS A 32 5.83 0.98 -13.35
C HIS A 32 4.94 0.37 -14.44
N HIS A 33 4.04 -0.51 -14.05
CA HIS A 33 3.11 -1.21 -14.94
C HIS A 33 1.68 -1.01 -14.45
N TRP A 34 0.80 -0.50 -15.30
CA TRP A 34 -0.62 -0.35 -15.00
C TRP A 34 -1.38 -1.58 -15.49
N LEU A 35 -2.03 -2.32 -14.58
CA LEU A 35 -2.84 -3.49 -14.92
C LEU A 35 -4.22 -3.14 -15.53
N GLN A 36 -4.58 -1.85 -15.57
CA GLN A 36 -5.81 -1.31 -16.19
C GLN A 36 -7.14 -1.78 -15.56
N TYR A 37 -7.15 -2.10 -14.26
CA TYR A 37 -8.39 -2.37 -13.51
C TYR A 37 -8.99 -1.09 -12.92
N HIS A 38 -10.31 -1.09 -12.74
CA HIS A 38 -11.05 0.03 -12.14
C HIS A 38 -10.95 0.01 -10.61
N ASP A 39 -10.76 1.20 -10.03
CA ASP A 39 -10.78 1.42 -8.57
C ASP A 39 -12.15 1.03 -7.99
N GLY A 40 -12.15 0.21 -6.95
CA GLY A 40 -13.33 -0.33 -6.28
C GLY A 40 -13.98 -1.55 -6.94
N ASP A 41 -13.44 -2.02 -8.08
CA ASP A 41 -14.04 -3.12 -8.87
C ASP A 41 -13.12 -4.33 -9.02
N CYS A 42 -12.00 -4.38 -8.28
CA CYS A 42 -11.04 -5.47 -8.42
C CYS A 42 -11.67 -6.83 -8.09
N ALA A 43 -12.56 -6.88 -7.10
CA ALA A 43 -13.23 -8.13 -6.69
C ALA A 43 -14.11 -8.75 -7.79
N ASN A 44 -14.57 -7.96 -8.77
CA ASN A 44 -15.39 -8.43 -9.89
C ASN A 44 -14.56 -8.79 -11.13
N ALA A 45 -13.27 -8.43 -11.14
CA ALA A 45 -12.38 -8.76 -12.24
C ALA A 45 -11.96 -10.24 -12.21
N SER A 46 -11.61 -10.77 -13.39
CA SER A 46 -11.13 -12.14 -13.56
C SER A 46 -9.81 -12.34 -12.79
N GLN A 47 -9.88 -13.05 -11.65
CA GLN A 47 -8.70 -13.39 -10.87
C GLN A 47 -7.64 -14.09 -11.71
N ARG A 48 -8.04 -15.01 -12.60
CA ARG A 48 -7.10 -15.72 -13.48
C ARG A 48 -6.29 -14.77 -14.34
N ASP A 49 -6.96 -13.82 -14.99
CA ASP A 49 -6.30 -12.91 -15.93
C ASP A 49 -5.44 -11.88 -15.19
N ALA A 50 -5.90 -11.41 -14.03
CA ALA A 50 -5.13 -10.50 -13.20
C ALA A 50 -3.87 -11.15 -12.61
N SER A 51 -3.99 -12.37 -12.09
CA SER A 51 -2.86 -13.18 -11.63
C SER A 51 -1.87 -13.46 -12.75
N GLN A 52 -2.35 -13.79 -13.96
CA GLN A 52 -1.48 -13.97 -15.12
C GLN A 52 -0.73 -12.69 -15.47
N ALA A 53 -1.40 -11.53 -15.46
CA ALA A 53 -0.76 -10.25 -15.75
C ALA A 53 0.34 -9.88 -14.73
N ILE A 54 0.17 -10.25 -13.46
CA ILE A 54 1.20 -10.08 -12.43
C ILE A 54 2.33 -11.10 -12.63
N ALA A 55 2.04 -12.38 -12.91
CA ALA A 55 3.05 -13.41 -13.18
C ALA A 55 3.96 -13.01 -14.35
N ASP A 56 3.35 -12.45 -15.39
CA ASP A 56 4.00 -11.85 -16.53
C ASP A 56 4.99 -10.73 -16.16
N VAL A 57 4.64 -9.87 -15.19
CA VAL A 57 5.56 -8.84 -14.65
C VAL A 57 6.67 -9.49 -13.83
N ILE A 58 6.35 -10.48 -12.99
CA ILE A 58 7.34 -11.24 -12.20
C ILE A 58 8.42 -11.83 -13.13
N GLU A 59 8.01 -12.42 -14.24
CA GLU A 59 8.95 -13.00 -15.22
C GLU A 59 9.76 -11.94 -15.96
N ARG A 60 9.09 -10.94 -16.54
CA ARG A 60 9.76 -9.90 -17.34
C ARG A 60 10.78 -9.11 -16.53
N CYS A 61 10.41 -8.70 -15.32
CA CYS A 61 11.26 -7.90 -14.44
C CYS A 61 12.17 -8.77 -13.57
N ARG A 62 12.07 -10.10 -13.67
CA ARG A 62 12.83 -11.08 -12.88
C ARG A 62 12.71 -10.82 -11.37
N VAL A 63 11.49 -10.56 -10.91
CA VAL A 63 11.21 -10.16 -9.53
C VAL A 63 11.70 -11.24 -8.55
N ASP A 64 12.40 -10.79 -7.50
CA ASP A 64 12.90 -11.64 -6.41
C ASP A 64 12.11 -11.45 -5.10
N THR A 65 11.42 -10.31 -4.94
CA THR A 65 10.57 -10.02 -3.78
C THR A 65 9.33 -9.26 -4.22
N VAL A 66 8.17 -9.69 -3.73
CA VAL A 66 6.88 -9.01 -3.87
C VAL A 66 6.48 -8.49 -2.50
N ILE A 67 6.22 -7.18 -2.40
CA ILE A 67 5.61 -6.56 -1.21
C ILE A 67 4.16 -6.24 -1.59
N THR A 68 3.20 -6.77 -0.83
CA THR A 68 1.76 -6.61 -1.11
C THR A 68 0.96 -6.55 0.20
N PHE A 69 -0.37 -6.49 0.11
CA PHE A 69 -1.28 -6.63 1.24
C PHE A 69 -1.43 -8.10 1.63
N GLY A 70 -1.70 -8.36 2.91
CA GLY A 70 -2.21 -9.66 3.34
C GLY A 70 -3.69 -9.84 2.99
N PRO A 71 -4.26 -11.03 3.30
CA PRO A 71 -5.67 -11.33 3.02
C PRO A 71 -6.67 -10.39 3.73
N ASP A 72 -6.24 -9.71 4.79
CA ASP A 72 -7.01 -8.68 5.49
C ASP A 72 -7.07 -7.34 4.71
N GLY A 73 -6.15 -7.10 3.78
CA GLY A 73 -6.09 -5.88 2.96
C GLY A 73 -5.53 -4.64 3.67
N LEU A 74 -4.92 -4.78 4.86
CA LEU A 74 -4.42 -3.76 5.79
C LEU A 74 -5.49 -2.81 6.35
N THR A 75 -6.37 -2.31 5.48
CA THR A 75 -7.48 -1.39 5.80
C THR A 75 -8.84 -2.06 5.76
N GLY A 76 -8.92 -3.33 5.33
CA GLY A 76 -10.18 -4.02 5.05
C GLY A 76 -10.77 -3.73 3.67
N HIS A 77 -10.10 -2.95 2.81
CA HIS A 77 -10.63 -2.58 1.50
C HIS A 77 -10.68 -3.80 0.55
N PRO A 78 -11.81 -4.08 -0.13
CA PRO A 78 -11.94 -5.23 -1.03
C PRO A 78 -10.87 -5.30 -2.12
N ASP A 79 -10.48 -4.16 -2.70
CA ASP A 79 -9.40 -4.15 -3.69
C ASP A 79 -8.06 -4.56 -3.09
N HIS A 80 -7.73 -4.15 -1.86
CA HIS A 80 -6.48 -4.54 -1.22
C HIS A 80 -6.45 -6.04 -0.92
N GLN A 81 -7.57 -6.60 -0.42
CA GLN A 81 -7.73 -8.03 -0.21
C GLN A 81 -7.59 -8.79 -1.54
N THR A 82 -8.22 -8.27 -2.60
CA THR A 82 -8.16 -8.83 -3.95
C THR A 82 -6.72 -8.85 -4.49
N MET A 83 -5.91 -7.82 -4.22
CA MET A 83 -4.49 -7.83 -4.60
C MET A 83 -3.72 -8.98 -3.94
N SER A 84 -4.01 -9.32 -2.69
CA SER A 84 -3.41 -10.48 -2.01
C SER A 84 -3.68 -11.76 -2.79
N TYR A 85 -4.95 -12.00 -3.16
CA TYR A 85 -5.34 -13.20 -3.92
C TYR A 85 -4.77 -13.24 -5.35
N TRP A 86 -4.61 -12.08 -5.99
CA TRP A 86 -4.00 -12.00 -7.32
C TRP A 86 -2.49 -12.30 -7.26
N VAL A 87 -1.79 -11.81 -6.24
CA VAL A 87 -0.38 -12.13 -6.04
C VAL A 87 -0.19 -13.62 -5.73
N ASP A 88 -1.03 -14.21 -4.88
CA ASP A 88 -0.97 -15.65 -4.59
C ASP A 88 -1.12 -16.49 -5.87
N GLY A 89 -2.12 -16.18 -6.70
CA GLY A 89 -2.31 -16.85 -7.98
C GLY A 89 -1.13 -16.60 -8.94
N ALA A 90 -0.57 -15.40 -8.95
CA ALA A 90 0.56 -15.06 -9.80
C ALA A 90 1.82 -15.85 -9.45
N VAL A 91 2.09 -16.05 -8.16
CA VAL A 91 3.24 -16.84 -7.68
C VAL A 91 3.08 -18.32 -8.01
N GLN A 92 1.85 -18.83 -8.09
CA GLN A 92 1.59 -20.20 -8.57
C GLN A 92 1.76 -20.36 -10.08
N ILE A 93 1.47 -19.30 -10.86
CA ILE A 93 1.60 -19.29 -12.32
C ILE A 93 3.06 -19.07 -12.75
N ALA A 94 3.77 -18.18 -12.07
CA ALA A 94 5.14 -17.83 -12.40
C ALA A 94 6.07 -19.04 -12.23
N THR A 95 7.08 -19.12 -13.10
CA THR A 95 8.17 -20.08 -12.97
C THR A 95 9.19 -19.63 -11.91
N ARG A 96 9.23 -18.32 -11.63
CA ARG A 96 10.00 -17.75 -10.51
C ARG A 96 9.25 -17.89 -9.19
N SER A 97 10.00 -18.02 -8.10
CA SER A 97 9.48 -18.08 -6.74
C SER A 97 9.99 -16.88 -5.92
N PRO A 98 9.44 -15.67 -6.14
CA PRO A 98 9.83 -14.50 -5.35
C PRO A 98 9.42 -14.69 -3.88
N LEU A 99 10.17 -14.06 -2.97
CA LEU A 99 9.74 -13.90 -1.58
C LEU A 99 8.52 -12.98 -1.54
N VAL A 100 7.40 -13.44 -0.97
CA VAL A 100 6.22 -12.60 -0.75
C VAL A 100 6.25 -12.06 0.66
N LEU A 101 6.05 -10.76 0.82
CA LEU A 101 5.97 -10.07 2.09
C LEU A 101 4.66 -9.28 2.18
N HIS A 102 3.95 -9.45 3.30
CA HIS A 102 2.72 -8.71 3.57
C HIS A 102 3.00 -7.49 4.44
N ILE A 103 2.45 -6.34 4.05
CA ILE A 103 2.52 -5.11 4.83
C ILE A 103 1.61 -5.23 6.06
N VAL A 104 2.17 -4.91 7.23
CA VAL A 104 1.47 -4.88 8.52
C VAL A 104 1.79 -3.58 9.27
N GLN A 105 1.13 -3.37 10.40
CA GLN A 105 1.52 -2.33 11.35
C GLN A 105 2.26 -2.96 12.54
N ALA A 106 3.39 -2.37 12.91
CA ALA A 106 4.05 -2.74 14.16
C ALA A 106 3.20 -2.26 15.35
N ARG A 107 2.79 -3.18 16.22
CA ARG A 107 1.85 -2.93 17.33
C ARG A 107 2.21 -1.70 18.15
N GLU A 108 3.45 -1.64 18.64
CA GLU A 108 3.93 -0.52 19.47
C GLU A 108 3.85 0.82 18.72
N THR A 109 4.20 0.84 17.44
CA THR A 109 4.15 2.06 16.61
C THR A 109 2.71 2.50 16.41
N TYR A 110 1.81 1.57 16.07
CA TYR A 110 0.41 1.86 15.88
C TYR A 110 -0.22 2.43 17.15
N GLU A 111 -0.09 1.73 18.29
CA GLU A 111 -0.69 2.13 19.56
C GLU A 111 -0.17 3.49 20.04
N ARG A 112 1.12 3.77 19.88
CA ARG A 112 1.75 5.01 20.35
C ARG A 112 1.51 6.20 19.44
N SER A 113 1.45 5.98 18.12
CA SER A 113 1.62 7.08 17.16
C SER A 113 0.50 7.18 16.11
N LEU A 114 -0.22 6.09 15.83
CA LEU A 114 -1.26 6.09 14.80
C LEU A 114 -2.68 5.96 15.36
N LYS A 115 -2.90 5.21 16.44
CA LYS A 115 -4.26 4.90 16.96
C LYS A 115 -5.12 6.14 17.23
N ALA A 116 -4.53 7.18 17.81
CA ALA A 116 -5.25 8.43 18.04
C ALA A 116 -5.61 9.18 16.75
N ALA A 117 -4.73 9.13 15.74
CA ALA A 117 -4.97 9.77 14.45
C ALA A 117 -5.93 8.94 13.59
N ASP A 118 -5.84 7.61 13.65
CA ASP A 118 -6.81 6.71 13.05
C ASP A 118 -8.22 6.97 13.59
N ALA A 119 -8.39 7.04 14.91
CA ALA A 119 -9.68 7.37 15.51
C ALA A 119 -10.22 8.75 15.08
N ALA A 120 -9.34 9.71 14.77
CA ALA A 120 -9.73 11.07 14.36
C ALA A 120 -10.01 11.19 12.85
N LEU A 121 -9.30 10.44 12.02
CA LEU A 121 -9.32 10.55 10.56
C LEU A 121 -9.97 9.36 9.86
N ASN A 122 -10.29 8.30 10.62
CA ASN A 122 -10.82 7.04 10.12
C ASN A 122 -9.89 6.41 9.08
N MET A 123 -8.61 6.24 9.42
CA MET A 123 -7.56 5.76 8.49
C MET A 123 -7.79 4.31 8.07
N PHE A 124 -8.33 3.48 8.97
CA PHE A 124 -8.61 2.06 8.75
C PHE A 124 -10.11 1.77 8.73
N PHE A 125 -10.92 2.66 8.14
CA PHE A 125 -12.39 2.68 8.23
C PHE A 125 -13.17 1.41 7.86
N MET A 126 -12.56 0.45 7.15
CA MET A 126 -13.19 -0.83 6.79
C MET A 126 -12.74 -2.00 7.68
N THR A 127 -11.95 -1.74 8.72
CA THR A 127 -11.55 -2.73 9.73
C THR A 127 -11.62 -2.14 11.14
N ALA A 128 -11.80 -2.99 12.15
CA ALA A 128 -11.76 -2.56 13.55
C ALA A 128 -10.32 -2.22 14.01
N GLU A 129 -9.34 -2.94 13.46
CA GLU A 129 -7.91 -2.73 13.71
C GLU A 129 -7.13 -3.22 12.48
N PRO A 130 -6.03 -2.56 12.07
CA PRO A 130 -5.15 -3.11 11.05
C PRO A 130 -4.45 -4.40 11.57
N PRO A 131 -3.88 -5.23 10.70
CA PRO A 131 -3.02 -6.33 11.10
C PRO A 131 -1.85 -5.81 11.94
N LEU A 132 -1.87 -6.13 13.24
CA LEU A 132 -0.84 -5.74 14.20
C LEU A 132 0.09 -6.91 14.51
N VAL A 133 1.39 -6.67 14.39
CA VAL A 133 2.44 -7.65 14.69
C VAL A 133 3.45 -7.04 15.65
N ASP A 134 3.97 -7.85 16.57
CA ASP A 134 5.03 -7.40 17.47
C ASP A 134 6.35 -7.27 16.70
N ILE A 135 7.21 -6.33 17.11
CA ILE A 135 8.43 -6.01 16.35
C ILE A 135 9.33 -7.25 16.15
N GLY A 136 9.39 -8.13 17.16
CA GLY A 136 10.17 -9.37 17.11
C GLY A 136 9.67 -10.41 16.11
N ASP A 137 8.39 -10.32 15.72
CA ASP A 137 7.74 -11.24 14.77
C ASP A 137 7.72 -10.66 13.35
N CYS A 138 8.19 -9.43 13.16
CA CYS A 138 8.34 -8.83 11.85
C CYS A 138 9.50 -9.50 11.09
N ARG A 139 9.24 -9.92 9.85
CA ARG A 139 10.30 -10.35 8.94
C ARG A 139 11.21 -9.18 8.57
N VAL A 140 10.60 -8.01 8.37
CA VAL A 140 11.27 -6.73 8.18
C VAL A 140 10.64 -5.71 9.10
N TYR A 141 11.45 -5.08 9.93
CA TYR A 141 11.08 -3.88 10.67
C TYR A 141 12.06 -2.78 10.30
N PHE A 142 11.60 -1.83 9.49
CA PHE A 142 12.44 -0.80 8.89
C PHE A 142 12.10 0.58 9.44
N VAL A 143 13.03 1.16 10.21
CA VAL A 143 12.92 2.54 10.69
C VAL A 143 13.55 3.46 9.64
N LEU A 144 12.75 4.36 9.07
CA LEU A 144 13.23 5.30 8.08
C LEU A 144 14.25 6.27 8.69
N ASP A 145 15.37 6.44 7.99
CA ASP A 145 16.30 7.53 8.31
C ASP A 145 15.68 8.90 7.98
N HIS A 146 16.32 9.97 8.44
CA HIS A 146 15.82 11.33 8.24
C HIS A 146 15.62 11.69 6.75
N ARG A 147 16.50 11.19 5.88
CA ARG A 147 16.43 11.47 4.43
C ARG A 147 15.22 10.77 3.81
N SER A 148 15.03 9.49 4.12
CA SER A 148 13.95 8.66 3.60
C SER A 148 12.60 9.13 4.11
N LEU A 149 12.52 9.57 5.37
CA LEU A 149 11.31 10.17 5.93
C LEU A 149 10.91 11.46 5.20
N ILE A 150 11.87 12.36 4.92
CA ILE A 150 11.61 13.57 4.14
C ILE A 150 11.16 13.20 2.71
N GLN A 151 11.81 12.20 2.10
CA GLN A 151 11.45 11.74 0.76
C GLN A 151 10.03 11.18 0.73
N LYS A 152 9.65 10.36 1.72
CA LYS A 152 8.29 9.84 1.91
C LYS A 152 7.28 10.97 2.10
N TYR A 153 7.56 11.93 2.97
CA TYR A 153 6.68 13.09 3.17
C TYR A 153 6.45 13.87 1.87
N ARG A 154 7.52 14.17 1.13
CA ARG A 154 7.43 14.88 -0.16
C ARG A 154 6.66 14.09 -1.22
N ALA A 155 6.80 12.76 -1.24
CA ALA A 155 6.05 11.92 -2.16
C ALA A 155 4.54 11.96 -1.84
N LEU A 156 4.15 11.95 -0.56
CA LEU A 156 2.75 12.09 -0.14
C LEU A 156 2.23 13.50 -0.43
N GLU A 157 3.03 14.54 -0.20
CA GLU A 157 2.69 15.93 -0.51
C GLU A 157 2.44 16.15 -2.02
N ALA A 158 3.10 15.38 -2.88
CA ALA A 158 2.87 15.40 -4.33
C ALA A 158 1.53 14.76 -4.77
N MET A 159 0.74 14.25 -3.82
CA MET A 159 -0.59 13.66 -4.05
C MET A 159 -1.69 14.41 -3.26
N PRO A 160 -1.89 15.72 -3.49
CA PRO A 160 -2.75 16.57 -2.67
C PRO A 160 -4.22 16.12 -2.67
N SER A 161 -4.73 15.57 -3.77
CA SER A 161 -6.11 15.07 -3.82
C SER A 161 -6.37 14.00 -2.76
N GLN A 162 -5.34 13.26 -2.34
CA GLN A 162 -5.42 12.17 -1.36
C GLN A 162 -4.93 12.61 0.02
N TYR A 163 -3.74 13.20 0.09
CA TYR A 163 -3.00 13.33 1.33
C TYR A 163 -3.06 14.71 2.01
N THR A 164 -3.58 15.76 1.38
CA THR A 164 -3.62 17.11 2.01
C THR A 164 -4.30 17.08 3.38
N ASN A 165 -5.47 16.45 3.50
CA ASN A 165 -6.21 16.40 4.77
C ASN A 165 -5.45 15.58 5.82
N ILE A 166 -4.89 14.43 5.43
CA ILE A 166 -4.11 13.58 6.32
C ILE A 166 -2.88 14.34 6.83
N LEU A 167 -2.08 14.91 5.92
CA LEU A 167 -0.85 15.62 6.30
C LEU A 167 -1.14 16.88 7.13
N SER A 168 -2.28 17.55 6.95
CA SER A 168 -2.64 18.76 7.69
C SER A 168 -2.78 18.54 9.20
N VAL A 169 -3.02 17.31 9.66
CA VAL A 169 -3.19 17.02 11.09
C VAL A 169 -1.90 16.53 11.77
N TYR A 170 -0.82 16.29 11.01
CA TYR A 170 0.46 15.86 11.56
C TYR A 170 1.46 17.01 11.60
N THR A 171 2.03 17.27 12.78
CA THR A 171 3.31 17.97 12.85
C THR A 171 4.41 17.08 12.27
N PRO A 172 5.56 17.63 11.83
CA PRO A 172 6.67 16.82 11.33
C PRO A 172 7.09 15.70 12.30
N GLU A 173 7.09 15.98 13.61
CA GLU A 173 7.45 15.00 14.63
C GLU A 173 6.40 13.88 14.77
N LYS A 174 5.11 14.22 14.69
CA LYS A 174 4.04 13.21 14.72
C LYS A 174 4.05 12.36 13.46
N PHE A 175 4.29 12.98 12.30
CA PHE A 175 4.45 12.26 11.04
C PHE A 175 5.61 11.27 11.11
N ALA A 176 6.77 11.71 11.61
CA ALA A 176 7.95 10.86 11.81
C ALA A 176 7.65 9.64 12.66
N ARG A 177 6.92 9.82 13.77
CA ARG A 177 6.60 8.73 14.69
C ARG A 177 5.54 7.76 14.15
N GLY A 178 4.60 8.25 13.34
CA GLY A 178 3.52 7.43 12.77
C GLY A 178 3.90 6.72 11.48
N PHE A 179 4.62 7.39 10.58
CA PHE A 179 4.91 6.90 9.22
C PHE A 179 6.40 6.62 8.98
N GLY A 180 7.25 6.81 9.99
CA GLY A 180 8.70 6.56 9.94
C GLY A 180 9.09 5.10 10.18
N VAL A 181 8.12 4.18 10.22
CA VAL A 181 8.34 2.74 10.35
C VAL A 181 7.56 2.02 9.26
N GLU A 182 8.19 1.02 8.66
CA GLU A 182 7.59 0.06 7.73
C GLU A 182 7.80 -1.36 8.27
N ALA A 183 6.72 -2.11 8.41
CA ALA A 183 6.74 -3.46 8.98
C ALA A 183 6.16 -4.46 7.98
N LEU A 184 6.86 -5.57 7.79
CA LEU A 184 6.49 -6.64 6.86
C LEU A 184 6.62 -8.01 7.55
N VAL A 185 5.76 -8.95 7.19
CA VAL A 185 5.84 -10.37 7.59
C VAL A 185 5.93 -11.26 6.35
N ASP A 186 6.40 -12.50 6.52
CA ASP A 186 6.36 -13.49 5.44
C ASP A 186 4.91 -13.71 4.97
N GLY A 187 4.71 -13.69 3.65
CA GLY A 187 3.40 -13.92 3.04
C GLY A 187 2.93 -15.35 3.29
N GLN A 188 1.70 -15.49 3.78
CA GLN A 188 1.01 -16.77 3.85
C GLN A 188 0.00 -16.84 2.70
N SER A 189 0.03 -17.91 1.93
CA SER A 189 -0.92 -18.12 0.82
C SER A 189 -2.36 -18.03 1.33
N SER A 190 -3.15 -17.16 0.72
CA SER A 190 -4.59 -17.01 0.98
C SER A 190 -5.42 -18.03 0.20
N LEU A 191 -4.80 -18.75 -0.75
CA LEU A 191 -5.39 -19.88 -1.45
C LEU A 191 -5.31 -21.12 -0.55
N ALA A 192 -6.43 -21.82 -0.39
CA ALA A 192 -6.48 -23.09 0.33
C ALA A 192 -5.53 -24.11 -0.32
N PRO A 193 -4.86 -24.97 0.49
CA PRO A 193 -3.97 -26.01 -0.02
C PRO A 193 -4.70 -27.07 -0.86
#